data_AF-A0A258LUQ3-F1
#
_entry.id   AF-A0A258LUQ3-F1
#
_cell.length_a   1.000
_cell.length_b   1.000
_cell.length_c   1.000
_cell.angle_alpha   90.00
_cell.angle_beta   90.00
_cell.angle_gamma   90.00
#
_symmetry.space_group_name_H-M   'P 1'
#
loop_
_entity.id
_entity.type
_entity.pdbx_description
1 polymer ?
#
loop_
_entity_poly.entity_id
_entity_poly.type
_entity_poly.pdbx_seq_one_letter_code
_entity_poly.pdbx_strand_id
1 'polypeptide(L)'
;MSLKLRVQRASAMALTLLTVGAVLAPGGARADCMTDFSAIREDMQTKGKALEAAGKRKAPPQELCPLFRAYTASEAKLAKYLSDNKEWCQIPDQAIQQSQEANKKSAALRDKVCAAAANGAAAGGGKPPPQGSMSSALGVNTGYAAGGTPGTGGVFDTLRGNVLGN
;
A
#
# COMPACT_ATOMS: atom_id res chain seq x y z
N MET A 1 55.94 -27.26 -41.01
CA MET A 1 56.05 -28.19 -39.86
C MET A 1 54.85 -27.93 -38.94
N SER A 2 53.74 -28.64 -39.07
CA SER A 2 53.48 -30.01 -38.61
C SER A 2 53.31 -30.11 -37.08
N LEU A 3 52.08 -29.97 -36.60
CA LEU A 3 51.52 -30.93 -35.64
C LEU A 3 49.97 -30.93 -35.71
N LYS A 4 49.45 -31.52 -36.79
CA LYS A 4 48.16 -32.22 -36.74
C LYS A 4 48.46 -33.64 -36.26
N LEU A 5 47.55 -34.19 -35.46
CA LEU A 5 47.21 -35.61 -35.21
C LEU A 5 46.95 -35.77 -33.70
N ARG A 6 45.90 -36.41 -33.21
CA ARG A 6 44.87 -37.28 -33.79
C ARG A 6 43.94 -37.63 -32.61
N VAL A 7 42.64 -37.83 -32.90
CA VAL A 7 41.79 -38.85 -32.23
C VAL A 7 41.36 -38.48 -30.79
N GLN A 8 40.07 -38.33 -30.44
CA GLN A 8 38.94 -39.25 -30.63
C GLN A 8 37.64 -38.45 -30.39
N ARG A 9 36.79 -38.16 -31.39
CA ARG A 9 35.61 -38.95 -31.79
C ARG A 9 34.80 -39.58 -30.64
N ALA A 10 33.76 -38.87 -30.20
CA ALA A 10 32.40 -39.34 -29.87
C ALA A 10 31.59 -38.11 -29.39
N SER A 11 30.83 -37.40 -30.22
CA SER A 11 29.44 -37.76 -30.59
C SER A 11 28.68 -38.50 -29.50
N ALA A 12 28.05 -37.74 -28.61
CA ALA A 12 26.68 -38.01 -28.16
C ALA A 12 26.05 -36.67 -27.78
N MET A 13 25.24 -36.14 -28.70
CA MET A 13 24.17 -35.21 -28.36
C MET A 13 23.29 -35.89 -27.30
N ALA A 14 23.28 -35.37 -26.08
CA ALA A 14 22.17 -35.56 -25.17
C ALA A 14 21.52 -34.19 -24.97
N LEU A 15 20.71 -33.83 -25.96
CA LEU A 15 19.77 -32.73 -25.92
C LEU A 15 18.66 -33.12 -24.92
N THR A 16 18.89 -32.94 -23.63
CA THR A 16 17.85 -33.08 -22.60
C THR A 16 16.93 -31.87 -22.64
N LEU A 17 16.00 -31.92 -23.60
CA LEU A 17 14.72 -31.22 -23.54
C LEU A 17 13.92 -31.79 -22.35
N LEU A 18 14.00 -31.13 -21.19
CA LEU A 18 13.04 -31.30 -20.10
C LEU A 18 12.27 -30.00 -19.95
N THR A 19 11.24 -29.92 -20.79
CA THR A 19 9.96 -29.24 -20.59
C THR A 19 9.94 -28.18 -19.48
N VAL A 20 10.14 -26.91 -19.89
CA VAL A 20 9.56 -25.77 -19.19
C VAL A 20 8.04 -25.95 -19.25
N GLY A 21 7.49 -26.61 -18.24
CA GLY A 21 6.06 -26.56 -17.97
C GLY A 21 5.73 -25.11 -17.68
N ALA A 22 5.21 -24.40 -18.68
CA ALA A 22 4.50 -23.15 -18.46
C ALA A 22 3.33 -23.47 -17.54
N VAL A 23 3.53 -23.29 -16.23
CA VAL A 23 2.43 -23.17 -15.28
C VAL A 23 1.65 -21.95 -15.74
N LEU A 24 0.55 -22.21 -16.45
CA LEU A 24 -0.50 -21.24 -16.72
C LEU A 24 -1.07 -20.85 -15.35
N ALA A 25 -0.43 -19.91 -14.68
CA ALA A 25 -1.08 -19.16 -13.64
C ALA A 25 -2.30 -18.47 -14.30
N PRO A 26 -3.48 -18.47 -13.67
CA PRO A 26 -4.66 -17.82 -14.23
C PRO A 26 -4.42 -16.31 -14.27
N GLY A 27 -3.95 -15.81 -15.42
CA GLY A 27 -3.66 -14.40 -15.64
C GLY A 27 -4.90 -13.50 -15.50
N GLY A 28 -6.10 -14.04 -15.69
CA GLY A 28 -7.37 -13.33 -15.51
C GLY A 28 -7.64 -12.96 -14.06
N ALA A 29 -7.49 -13.92 -13.14
CA ALA A 29 -7.68 -13.71 -11.69
C ALA A 29 -6.86 -12.52 -11.18
N ARG A 30 -5.58 -12.46 -11.57
CA ARG A 30 -4.67 -11.38 -11.14
C ARG A 30 -5.02 -10.03 -11.77
N ALA A 31 -5.51 -9.98 -13.00
CA ALA A 31 -5.91 -8.74 -13.65
C ALA A 31 -7.15 -8.11 -12.98
N ASP A 32 -8.15 -8.91 -12.65
CA ASP A 32 -9.35 -8.47 -11.93
C ASP A 32 -8.97 -7.97 -10.53
N CYS A 33 -8.11 -8.73 -9.82
CA CYS A 33 -7.65 -8.36 -8.49
C CYS A 33 -6.95 -6.98 -8.45
N MET A 34 -6.14 -6.69 -9.47
CA MET A 34 -5.42 -5.42 -9.57
C MET A 34 -6.35 -4.26 -9.91
N THR A 35 -7.36 -4.50 -10.77
CA THR A 35 -8.35 -3.51 -11.16
C THR A 35 -9.20 -3.09 -9.96
N ASP A 36 -9.79 -4.05 -9.24
CA ASP A 36 -10.62 -3.77 -8.08
C ASP A 36 -9.83 -3.09 -6.95
N PHE A 37 -8.62 -3.58 -6.69
CA PHE A 37 -7.73 -2.96 -5.71
C PHE A 37 -7.35 -1.53 -6.11
N SER A 38 -7.10 -1.27 -7.39
CA SER A 38 -6.76 0.08 -7.87
C SER A 38 -7.90 1.06 -7.68
N ALA A 39 -9.15 0.64 -7.95
CA ALA A 39 -10.33 1.46 -7.74
C ALA A 39 -10.54 1.80 -6.26
N ILE A 40 -10.37 0.81 -5.36
CA ILE A 40 -10.45 1.05 -3.92
C ILE A 40 -9.35 2.04 -3.46
N ARG A 41 -8.13 1.88 -3.98
CA ARG A 41 -7.02 2.79 -3.65
C ARG A 41 -7.25 4.20 -4.16
N GLU A 42 -7.80 4.37 -5.36
CA GLU A 42 -8.13 5.70 -5.90
C GLU A 42 -9.20 6.40 -5.07
N ASP A 43 -10.24 5.68 -4.65
CA ASP A 43 -11.28 6.20 -3.76
C ASP A 43 -10.69 6.64 -2.42
N MET A 44 -9.81 5.82 -1.82
CA MET A 44 -9.08 6.18 -0.60
C MET A 44 -8.19 7.41 -0.80
N GLN A 45 -7.44 7.50 -1.91
CA GLN A 45 -6.59 8.64 -2.23
C GLN A 45 -7.40 9.93 -2.38
N THR A 46 -8.53 9.86 -3.06
CA THR A 46 -9.42 11.01 -3.27
C THR A 46 -9.97 11.53 -1.93
N LYS A 47 -10.48 10.63 -1.10
CA LYS A 47 -10.99 10.98 0.24
C LYS A 47 -9.89 11.45 1.19
N GLY A 48 -8.72 10.80 1.13
CA GLY A 48 -7.54 11.16 1.91
C GLY A 48 -7.05 12.56 1.57
N LYS A 49 -6.96 12.93 0.29
CA LYS A 49 -6.60 14.28 -0.16
C LYS A 49 -7.60 15.33 0.29
N ALA A 50 -8.90 15.04 0.21
CA ALA A 50 -9.94 15.95 0.71
C ALA A 50 -9.80 16.21 2.21
N LEU A 51 -9.55 15.14 2.98
CA LEU A 51 -9.31 15.22 4.41
C LEU A 51 -8.00 15.94 4.76
N GLU A 52 -6.91 15.66 4.04
CA GLU A 52 -5.63 16.35 4.20
C GLU A 52 -5.76 17.84 3.91
N ALA A 53 -6.44 18.21 2.82
CA ALA A 53 -6.69 19.61 2.47
C ALA A 53 -7.51 20.31 3.56
N ALA A 54 -8.51 19.63 4.13
CA ALA A 54 -9.30 20.14 5.26
C ALA A 54 -8.46 20.30 6.53
N GLY A 55 -7.59 19.33 6.82
CA GLY A 55 -6.65 19.40 7.94
C GLY A 55 -5.64 20.55 7.79
N LYS A 56 -5.07 20.75 6.58
CA LYS A 56 -4.13 21.83 6.28
C LYS A 56 -4.73 23.22 6.49
N ARG A 57 -5.99 23.42 6.09
CA ARG A 57 -6.73 24.67 6.36
C ARG A 57 -7.28 24.77 7.79
N LYS A 58 -7.00 23.78 8.65
CA LYS A 58 -7.50 23.69 10.03
C LYS A 58 -9.03 23.79 10.10
N ALA A 59 -9.70 23.07 9.20
CA ALA A 59 -11.16 23.03 9.15
C ALA A 59 -11.76 22.62 10.52
N PRO A 60 -12.95 23.15 10.86
CA PRO A 60 -13.62 22.80 12.11
C PRO A 60 -13.99 21.31 12.16
N PRO A 61 -14.14 20.71 13.37
CA PRO A 61 -14.54 19.31 13.52
C PRO A 61 -15.81 18.92 12.77
N GLN A 62 -16.76 19.84 12.62
CA GLN A 62 -18.02 19.67 11.90
C GLN A 62 -17.80 19.40 10.40
N GLU A 63 -16.74 19.97 9.83
CA GLU A 63 -16.33 19.74 8.44
C GLU A 63 -15.43 18.51 8.32
N LEU A 64 -14.56 18.25 9.32
CA LEU A 64 -13.64 17.12 9.31
C LEU A 64 -14.35 15.77 9.56
N CYS A 65 -15.34 15.72 10.44
CA CYS A 65 -16.04 14.48 10.80
C CYS A 65 -16.61 13.71 9.58
N PRO A 66 -17.39 14.33 8.66
CA PRO A 66 -17.88 13.63 7.48
C PRO A 66 -16.75 13.16 6.54
N LEU A 67 -15.65 13.91 6.43
CA LEU A 67 -14.49 13.52 5.63
C LEU A 67 -13.77 12.29 6.21
N PHE A 68 -13.59 12.25 7.54
CA PHE A 68 -13.06 11.07 8.24
C PHE A 68 -13.97 9.86 8.12
N ARG A 69 -15.29 10.03 8.21
CA ARG A 69 -16.26 8.94 7.98
C ARG A 69 -16.12 8.38 6.56
N ALA A 70 -16.03 9.24 5.55
CA ALA A 70 -15.85 8.82 4.17
C ALA A 70 -14.53 8.06 3.97
N TYR A 71 -13.42 8.58 4.49
CA TYR A 71 -12.10 7.96 4.38
C TYR A 71 -12.04 6.59 5.07
N THR A 72 -12.51 6.50 6.32
CA THR A 72 -12.52 5.24 7.09
C THR A 72 -13.47 4.19 6.50
N ALA A 73 -14.55 4.60 5.83
CA ALA A 73 -15.40 3.67 5.10
C ALA A 73 -14.65 3.04 3.90
N SER A 74 -13.79 3.80 3.22
CA SER A 74 -12.98 3.27 2.11
C SER A 74 -11.86 2.35 2.59
N GLU A 75 -11.22 2.67 3.71
CA GLU A 75 -10.27 1.75 4.36
C GLU A 75 -10.95 0.44 4.78
N ALA A 76 -12.19 0.49 5.28
CA ALA A 76 -12.94 -0.71 5.63
C ALA A 76 -13.27 -1.55 4.38
N LYS A 77 -13.60 -0.90 3.24
CA LYS A 77 -13.76 -1.59 1.95
C LYS A 77 -12.46 -2.28 1.53
N LEU A 78 -11.32 -1.63 1.71
CA LEU A 78 -10.01 -2.23 1.42
C LEU A 78 -9.77 -3.47 2.30
N ALA A 79 -9.90 -3.34 3.61
CA ALA A 79 -9.67 -4.44 4.53
C ALA A 79 -10.59 -5.64 4.22
N LYS A 80 -11.86 -5.36 3.90
CA LYS A 80 -12.83 -6.38 3.47
C LYS A 80 -12.43 -7.03 2.15
N TYR A 81 -12.10 -6.24 1.14
CA TYR A 81 -11.67 -6.75 -0.16
C TYR A 81 -10.44 -7.67 -0.03
N LEU A 82 -9.44 -7.25 0.76
CA LEU A 82 -8.24 -8.06 0.99
C LEU A 82 -8.55 -9.39 1.68
N SER A 83 -9.49 -9.38 2.62
CA SER A 83 -9.92 -10.59 3.34
C SER A 83 -10.77 -11.51 2.47
N ASP A 84 -11.77 -10.97 1.78
CA ASP A 84 -12.73 -11.74 0.98
C ASP A 84 -12.07 -12.38 -0.26
N ASN A 85 -11.00 -11.76 -0.77
CA ASN A 85 -10.32 -12.22 -1.99
C ASN A 85 -8.94 -12.83 -1.68
N LYS A 86 -8.68 -13.21 -0.43
CA LYS A 86 -7.36 -13.67 0.02
C LYS A 86 -6.82 -14.81 -0.84
N GLU A 87 -7.57 -15.91 -0.97
CA GLU A 87 -7.10 -17.09 -1.69
C GLU A 87 -7.03 -16.83 -3.20
N TRP A 88 -8.05 -16.18 -3.76
CA TRP A 88 -8.15 -15.91 -5.19
C TRP A 88 -7.04 -14.98 -5.70
N CYS A 89 -6.80 -13.88 -4.96
CA CYS A 89 -5.78 -12.89 -5.30
C CYS A 89 -4.39 -13.21 -4.71
N GLN A 90 -4.25 -14.30 -3.95
CA GLN A 90 -3.01 -14.67 -3.26
C GLN A 90 -2.48 -13.55 -2.37
N ILE A 91 -3.36 -12.95 -1.56
CA ILE A 91 -3.04 -11.82 -0.69
C ILE A 91 -2.42 -12.35 0.61
N PRO A 92 -1.25 -11.83 1.04
CA PRO A 92 -0.63 -12.27 2.28
C PRO A 92 -1.43 -11.79 3.50
N ASP A 93 -1.51 -12.62 4.55
CA ASP A 93 -2.21 -12.30 5.80
C ASP A 93 -1.73 -11.00 6.45
N GLN A 94 -0.43 -10.71 6.33
CA GLN A 94 0.16 -9.47 6.83
C GLN A 94 -0.49 -8.23 6.20
N ALA A 95 -0.85 -8.26 4.91
CA ALA A 95 -1.50 -7.12 4.25
C ALA A 95 -2.91 -6.89 4.78
N ILE A 96 -3.66 -7.98 5.04
CA ILE A 96 -5.00 -7.92 5.65
C ILE A 96 -4.89 -7.31 7.06
N GLN A 97 -3.97 -7.83 7.87
CA GLN A 97 -3.75 -7.34 9.24
C GLN A 97 -3.35 -5.85 9.26
N GLN A 98 -2.43 -5.45 8.38
CA GLN A 98 -2.01 -4.05 8.27
C GLN A 98 -3.15 -3.13 7.84
N SER A 99 -3.98 -3.56 6.88
CA SER A 99 -5.14 -2.77 6.44
C SER A 99 -6.19 -2.63 7.53
N GLN A 100 -6.48 -3.70 8.27
CA GLN A 100 -7.39 -3.65 9.43
C GLN A 100 -6.86 -2.75 10.54
N GLU A 101 -5.57 -2.83 10.86
CA GLU A 101 -4.96 -1.99 11.89
C GLU A 101 -4.94 -0.51 11.49
N ALA A 102 -4.65 -0.21 10.21
CA ALA A 102 -4.77 1.15 9.68
C ALA A 102 -6.20 1.68 9.84
N ASN A 103 -7.20 0.90 9.41
CA ASN A 103 -8.60 1.29 9.55
C ASN A 103 -9.01 1.55 11.00
N LYS A 104 -8.56 0.72 11.95
CA LYS A 104 -8.82 0.92 13.40
C LYS A 104 -8.25 2.25 13.91
N LYS A 105 -7.01 2.58 13.53
CA LYS A 105 -6.37 3.86 13.94
C LYS A 105 -7.11 5.06 13.36
N SER A 106 -7.44 5.00 12.08
CA SER A 106 -8.20 6.05 11.38
C SER A 106 -9.61 6.20 11.96
N ALA A 107 -10.28 5.09 12.29
CA ALA A 107 -11.58 5.08 12.95
C ALA A 107 -11.53 5.69 14.35
N ALA A 108 -10.50 5.39 15.15
CA ALA A 108 -10.32 6.00 16.46
C ALA A 108 -10.12 7.52 16.37
N LEU A 109 -9.40 8.01 15.35
CA LEU A 109 -9.25 9.45 15.11
C LEU A 109 -10.56 10.08 14.64
N ARG A 110 -11.26 9.44 13.69
CA ARG A 110 -12.61 9.84 13.27
C ARG A 110 -13.52 10.03 14.48
N ASP A 111 -13.55 9.06 15.39
CA ASP A 111 -14.46 9.08 16.53
C ASP A 111 -14.17 10.27 17.46
N LYS A 112 -12.89 10.57 17.71
CA LYS A 112 -12.47 11.77 18.46
C LYS A 112 -12.90 13.07 17.77
N VAL A 113 -12.68 13.17 16.47
CA VAL A 113 -13.04 14.37 15.68
C VAL A 113 -14.56 14.54 15.62
N CYS A 114 -15.30 13.45 15.41
CA CYS A 114 -16.75 13.47 15.40
C CYS A 114 -17.36 13.76 16.77
N ALA A 115 -16.76 13.29 17.86
CA ALA A 115 -17.16 13.67 19.21
C ALA A 115 -16.97 15.18 19.46
N ALA A 116 -15.84 15.75 19.03
CA ALA A 116 -15.61 17.20 19.09
C ALA A 116 -16.63 17.99 18.25
N ALA A 117 -17.02 17.46 17.08
CA ALA A 117 -18.06 18.05 16.23
C ALA A 117 -19.43 18.07 16.92
N ALA A 118 -19.81 16.96 17.56
CA ALA A 118 -21.07 16.82 18.29
C ALA A 118 -21.15 17.75 19.51
N ASN A 119 -20.03 17.99 20.17
CA ASN A 119 -19.94 18.88 21.33
C ASN A 119 -19.91 20.38 20.96
N GLY A 120 -20.07 20.73 19.67
CA GLY A 120 -20.06 22.12 19.22
C GLY A 120 -18.70 22.80 19.34
N ALA A 121 -17.60 22.04 19.40
CA ALA A 121 -16.27 22.62 19.47
C ALA A 121 -16.02 23.47 18.21
N ALA A 122 -16.03 24.78 18.37
CA ALA A 122 -15.62 25.72 17.32
C ALA A 122 -14.10 25.60 17.09
N ALA A 123 -13.65 25.92 15.87
CA ALA A 123 -12.24 25.88 15.43
C ALA A 123 -11.26 26.81 16.21
N GLY A 124 -11.64 27.31 17.39
CA GLY A 124 -10.84 28.24 18.20
C GLY A 124 -10.59 27.82 19.65
N GLY A 125 -11.12 26.69 20.14
CA GLY A 125 -11.02 26.33 21.58
C GLY A 125 -10.34 25.00 21.92
N GLY A 126 -10.20 24.09 20.95
CA GLY A 126 -9.56 22.79 21.15
C GLY A 126 -8.23 22.73 20.40
N LYS A 127 -7.16 22.31 21.08
CA LYS A 127 -5.85 22.10 20.44
C LYS A 127 -6.05 21.17 19.23
N PRO A 128 -5.72 21.60 17.99
CA PRO A 128 -5.87 20.76 16.81
C PRO A 128 -5.09 19.45 17.04
N PRO A 129 -5.58 18.32 16.49
CA PRO A 129 -4.83 17.07 16.56
C PRO A 129 -3.41 17.35 16.04
N PRO A 130 -2.35 16.96 16.78
CA PRO A 130 -0.98 17.35 16.46
C PRO A 130 -0.71 17.05 14.98
N GLN A 131 -0.10 17.98 14.25
CA GLN A 131 0.11 17.90 12.79
C GLN A 131 0.56 16.51 12.28
N GLY A 132 1.38 15.79 13.05
CA GLY A 132 1.82 14.43 12.72
C GLY A 132 0.72 13.36 12.77
N SER A 133 -0.30 13.52 13.61
CA SER A 133 -1.39 12.54 13.75
C SER A 133 -2.29 12.43 12.52
N MET A 134 -2.41 13.50 11.71
CA MET A 134 -3.19 13.48 10.48
C MET A 134 -2.45 12.69 9.39
N SER A 135 -1.16 12.96 9.18
CA SER A 135 -0.34 12.22 8.20
C SER A 135 -0.17 10.74 8.59
N SER A 136 -0.02 10.45 9.89
CA SER A 136 0.04 9.08 10.40
C SER A 136 -1.31 8.34 10.31
N ALA A 137 -2.43 9.03 10.55
CA ALA A 137 -3.76 8.42 10.45
C ALA A 137 -4.22 8.26 9.00
N LEU A 138 -3.85 9.19 8.12
CA LEU A 138 -4.15 9.08 6.69
C LEU A 138 -3.26 8.05 5.97
N GLY A 139 -2.31 7.43 6.68
CA GLY A 139 -1.41 6.45 6.08
C GLY A 139 -0.66 6.98 4.87
N VAL A 140 -0.42 8.30 4.77
CA VAL A 140 0.32 8.93 3.66
C VAL A 140 1.82 8.70 3.85
N ASN A 141 2.19 7.45 4.10
CA ASN A 141 3.36 6.84 3.53
C ASN A 141 2.83 6.11 2.28
N THR A 142 2.94 6.72 1.10
CA THR A 142 2.45 6.21 -0.19
C THR A 142 3.00 4.84 -0.61
N GLY A 143 3.64 4.08 0.28
CA GLY A 143 3.91 2.67 0.11
C GLY A 143 2.83 1.82 0.79
N TYR A 144 1.90 1.27 0.00
CA TYR A 144 1.69 -0.18 0.10
C TYR A 144 3.02 -0.81 -0.38
N ALA A 145 4.04 -0.72 0.46
CA ALA A 145 5.30 -1.39 0.30
C ALA A 145 5.10 -2.70 1.05
N ALA A 146 4.96 -3.78 0.29
CA ALA A 146 5.24 -5.09 0.83
C ALA A 146 6.66 -5.02 1.44
N GLY A 147 6.73 -5.01 2.77
CA GLY A 147 7.98 -4.99 3.53
C GLY A 147 8.74 -3.67 3.49
N GLY A 148 8.80 -2.96 4.62
CA GLY A 148 9.69 -1.82 4.80
C GLY A 148 9.49 -1.15 6.15
N THR A 149 10.35 -1.48 7.11
CA THR A 149 10.39 -0.89 8.45
C THR A 149 10.65 0.63 8.37
N PRO A 150 10.00 1.47 9.19
CA PRO A 150 10.28 2.91 9.21
C PRO A 150 11.59 3.17 9.95
N GLY A 151 12.61 3.69 9.27
CA GLY A 151 13.80 4.22 9.95
C GLY A 151 15.13 4.22 9.19
N THR A 152 15.23 3.66 7.98
CA THR A 152 16.52 3.67 7.27
C THR A 152 16.28 3.72 5.77
N GLY A 153 16.89 4.70 5.11
CA GLY A 153 16.98 4.92 3.65
C GLY A 153 16.01 4.11 2.78
N GLY A 154 14.91 4.75 2.36
CA GLY A 154 13.96 4.12 1.45
C GLY A 154 14.60 3.75 0.11
N VAL A 155 14.07 2.72 -0.55
CA VAL A 155 14.55 2.10 -1.80
C VAL A 155 14.72 3.09 -2.98
N PHE A 156 14.18 4.31 -2.88
CA PHE A 156 14.40 5.40 -3.83
C PHE A 156 15.79 6.05 -3.69
N ASP A 157 16.44 5.95 -2.53
CA ASP A 157 17.80 6.45 -2.27
C ASP A 157 18.85 5.60 -3.01
N THR A 158 18.61 4.29 -3.11
CA THR A 158 19.43 3.34 -3.87
C THR A 158 19.25 3.42 -5.39
N LEU A 159 18.22 4.12 -5.88
CA LEU A 159 17.92 4.20 -7.32
C LEU A 159 18.16 5.60 -7.92
N ARG A 160 18.47 6.62 -7.12
CA ARG A 160 18.78 7.99 -7.60
C ARG A 160 20.21 8.47 -7.32
N GLY A 161 21.12 7.56 -6.95
CA GLY A 161 22.56 7.81 -7.05
C GLY A 161 23.08 9.02 -6.27
N ASN A 162 22.73 9.16 -4.99
CA ASN A 162 23.47 10.06 -4.11
C ASN A 162 24.59 9.28 -3.40
N VAL A 163 25.61 8.90 -4.16
CA VAL A 163 26.95 8.75 -3.60
C VAL A 163 27.41 10.14 -3.17
N LEU A 164 27.84 10.28 -1.92
CA LEU A 164 28.39 11.49 -1.25
C LEU A 164 27.38 12.32 -0.45
N GLY A 165 27.52 12.28 0.87
CA GLY A 165 26.77 13.11 1.82
C GLY A 165 27.12 12.89 3.30
N ASN A 166 28.41 12.69 3.59
CA ASN A 166 29.08 12.59 4.90
C ASN A 166 28.74 11.38 5.80
#